data_AF-A0A7V9YX42-F1
#
_entry.id   AF-A0A7V9YX42-F1
#
_cell.length_a   1.000
_cell.length_b   1.000
_cell.length_c   1.000
_cell.angle_alpha   90.00
_cell.angle_beta   90.00
_cell.angle_gamma   90.00
#
_symmetry.space_group_name_H-M   'P 1'
#
loop_
_entity.id
_entity.type
_entity.pdbx_description
1 polymer ?
#
loop_
_entity_poly.entity_id
_entity_poly.type
_entity_poly.pdbx_seq_one_letter_code
_entity_poly.pdbx_strand_id
1 'polypeptide(L)'
;MFEKCEGIVIRITDYGETNKIVTLFTREWGKVAAMARGAKKPSSRLSAVTQLFTYGHFLIQKSHGVGTLQQGEAIQTMRGIREDIFTTAYASYIVELTDKATEDKRPNPYLFELLLQTLQYMNEGLDLDILTYIYEMKMLNVLGLYPKLDGCAVCQRTEGKFAFSVKEGGFICHYCYDKDPYCFHVSPSVIKLLRLLYYVDLSRLGKISVKEETKKELHRIISAYYEEYSGLALKTKRFLKQMEQLRKGLQS
;
A
#
# COMPACT_ATOMS: atom_id res chain seq x y z
N MET A 1 -29.22 5.85 12.08
CA MET A 1 -29.73 5.58 10.71
C MET A 1 -28.76 4.67 10.00
N PHE A 2 -29.22 3.80 9.10
CA PHE A 2 -28.32 3.05 8.22
C PHE A 2 -27.97 3.90 7.00
N GLU A 3 -26.70 3.90 6.63
CA GLU A 3 -26.21 4.65 5.47
C GLU A 3 -25.42 3.71 4.56
N LYS A 4 -25.47 3.97 3.24
CA LYS A 4 -24.73 3.20 2.23
C LYS A 4 -23.37 3.87 1.98
N CYS A 5 -22.33 3.06 1.86
CA CYS A 5 -21.01 3.49 1.40
C CYS A 5 -20.41 2.49 0.41
N GLU A 6 -19.42 2.95 -0.33
CA GLU A 6 -18.53 2.13 -1.14
C GLU A 6 -17.22 1.89 -0.40
N GLY A 7 -16.76 0.63 -0.34
CA GLY A 7 -15.65 0.26 0.53
C GLY A 7 -14.84 -0.95 0.08
N ILE A 8 -13.66 -1.09 0.66
CA ILE A 8 -12.78 -2.24 0.54
C ILE A 8 -12.52 -2.80 1.94
N VAL A 9 -12.68 -4.11 2.13
CA VAL A 9 -12.34 -4.78 3.39
C VAL A 9 -10.82 -4.86 3.53
N ILE A 10 -10.25 -4.06 4.43
CA ILE A 10 -8.79 -3.95 4.65
C ILE A 10 -8.30 -4.71 5.89
N ARG A 11 -9.19 -5.03 6.85
CA ARG A 11 -8.84 -5.80 8.05
C ARG A 11 -10.05 -6.55 8.58
N ILE A 12 -9.81 -7.76 9.08
CA ILE A 12 -10.82 -8.62 9.70
C ILE A 12 -10.32 -9.02 11.08
N THR A 13 -11.22 -9.04 12.05
CA THR A 13 -10.96 -9.55 13.39
C THR A 13 -12.13 -10.41 13.83
N ASP A 14 -11.86 -11.63 14.25
CA ASP A 14 -12.88 -12.53 14.79
C ASP A 14 -13.45 -11.96 16.09
N TYR A 15 -14.78 -12.02 16.24
CA TYR A 15 -15.47 -11.51 17.42
C TYR A 15 -16.49 -12.52 17.94
N GLY A 16 -16.13 -13.19 19.04
CA GLY A 16 -16.89 -14.32 19.56
C GLY A 16 -16.96 -15.48 18.56
N GLU A 17 -17.96 -16.33 18.74
CA GLU A 17 -18.07 -17.57 17.97
C GLU A 17 -18.56 -17.34 16.54
N THR A 18 -19.50 -16.41 16.35
CA THR A 18 -20.24 -16.30 15.08
C THR A 18 -20.03 -15.00 14.32
N ASN A 19 -19.38 -13.99 14.91
CA ASN A 19 -19.30 -12.65 14.33
C ASN A 19 -17.88 -12.29 13.90
N LYS A 20 -17.77 -11.25 13.05
CA LYS A 20 -16.52 -10.61 12.67
C LYS A 20 -16.63 -9.10 12.90
N ILE A 21 -15.53 -8.44 13.21
CA ILE A 21 -15.36 -7.01 13.03
C ILE A 21 -14.58 -6.83 11.73
N VAL A 22 -15.17 -6.13 10.77
CA VAL A 22 -14.51 -5.74 9.53
C VAL A 22 -14.15 -4.27 9.57
N THR A 23 -12.94 -3.94 9.14
CA THR A 23 -12.52 -2.56 8.88
C THR A 23 -12.57 -2.34 7.38
N LEU A 24 -13.33 -1.33 6.98
CA LEU A 24 -13.52 -0.91 5.61
C LEU A 24 -12.74 0.38 5.40
N PHE A 25 -11.96 0.46 4.33
CA PHE A 25 -11.55 1.74 3.77
C PHE A 25 -12.63 2.17 2.80
N THR A 26 -13.34 3.26 3.10
CA THR A 26 -14.51 3.71 2.35
C THR A 26 -14.23 5.01 1.61
N ARG A 27 -14.87 5.19 0.46
CA ARG A 27 -14.75 6.42 -0.34
C ARG A 27 -15.32 7.62 0.42
N GLU A 28 -16.48 7.44 1.05
CA GLU A 28 -17.28 8.53 1.62
C GLU A 28 -16.87 8.89 3.05
N TRP A 29 -16.40 7.92 3.84
CA TRP A 29 -16.17 8.09 5.28
C TRP A 29 -14.73 7.82 5.70
N GLY A 30 -13.84 7.43 4.78
CA GLY A 30 -12.50 6.96 5.14
C GLY A 30 -12.58 5.62 5.87
N LYS A 31 -11.75 5.44 6.90
CA LYS A 31 -11.67 4.16 7.60
C LYS A 31 -12.79 3.99 8.63
N VAL A 32 -13.55 2.89 8.52
CA VAL A 32 -14.71 2.58 9.37
C VAL A 32 -14.68 1.12 9.81
N ALA A 33 -14.86 0.86 11.11
CA ALA A 33 -15.04 -0.48 11.65
C ALA A 33 -16.53 -0.81 11.83
N ALA A 34 -16.94 -2.01 11.42
CA ALA A 34 -18.31 -2.48 11.55
C ALA A 34 -18.36 -3.95 11.98
N MET A 35 -19.28 -4.26 12.89
CA MET A 35 -19.56 -5.63 13.32
C MET A 35 -20.51 -6.30 12.33
N ALA A 36 -20.06 -7.41 11.75
CA ALA A 36 -20.83 -8.27 10.87
C ALA A 36 -21.32 -9.49 11.68
N ARG A 37 -22.58 -9.42 12.12
CA ARG A 37 -23.16 -10.45 12.98
C ARG A 37 -23.44 -11.74 12.20
N GLY A 38 -23.06 -12.88 12.76
CA GLY A 38 -23.22 -14.18 12.11
C GLY A 38 -22.32 -14.41 10.89
N ALA A 39 -21.37 -13.52 10.56
CA ALA A 39 -20.53 -13.61 9.37
C ALA A 39 -19.56 -14.80 9.35
N LYS A 40 -19.39 -15.53 10.46
CA LYS A 40 -18.64 -16.81 10.50
C LYS A 40 -19.50 -18.02 10.13
N LYS A 41 -20.84 -17.89 10.14
CA LYS A 41 -21.73 -18.98 9.76
C LYS A 41 -21.67 -19.19 8.24
N PRO A 42 -21.48 -20.42 7.75
CA PRO A 42 -21.45 -20.69 6.30
C PRO A 42 -22.71 -20.23 5.55
N SER A 43 -23.88 -20.27 6.21
CA SER A 43 -25.16 -19.82 5.65
C SER A 43 -25.37 -18.30 5.66
N SER A 44 -24.44 -17.52 6.23
CA SER A 44 -24.59 -16.08 6.35
C SER A 44 -24.34 -15.36 5.03
N ARG A 45 -25.30 -14.50 4.65
CA ARG A 45 -25.14 -13.57 3.52
C ARG A 45 -23.95 -12.61 3.71
N LEU A 46 -23.54 -12.37 4.95
CA LEU A 46 -22.38 -11.52 5.26
C LEU A 46 -21.04 -12.24 5.13
N SER A 47 -21.01 -13.58 5.03
CA SER A 47 -19.76 -14.35 5.02
C SER A 47 -18.85 -13.99 3.84
N ALA A 48 -19.41 -13.94 2.62
CA ALA A 48 -18.66 -13.63 1.41
C ALA A 48 -18.22 -12.16 1.33
N VAL A 49 -19.13 -11.24 1.66
CA VAL A 49 -18.85 -9.78 1.55
C VAL A 49 -17.91 -9.25 2.63
N THR A 50 -17.65 -10.04 3.68
CA THR A 50 -16.71 -9.71 4.77
C THR A 50 -15.34 -10.35 4.61
N GLN A 51 -15.04 -10.93 3.44
CA GLN A 51 -13.71 -11.43 3.12
C GLN A 51 -12.72 -10.29 2.85
N LEU A 52 -11.43 -10.55 3.11
CA LEU A 52 -10.38 -9.57 2.90
C LEU A 52 -10.27 -9.27 1.40
N PHE A 53 -9.95 -8.02 1.08
CA PHE A 53 -9.84 -7.50 -0.29
C PHE A 53 -11.16 -7.40 -1.06
N THR A 54 -12.30 -7.73 -0.45
CA THR A 54 -13.61 -7.55 -1.09
C THR A 54 -13.93 -6.07 -1.23
N TYR A 55 -14.20 -5.65 -2.46
CA TYR A 55 -14.66 -4.33 -2.86
C TYR A 55 -16.16 -4.39 -3.17
N GLY A 56 -16.92 -3.42 -2.66
CA GLY A 56 -18.36 -3.35 -2.90
C GLY A 56 -19.08 -2.26 -2.14
N HIS A 57 -20.41 -2.40 -2.08
CA HIS A 57 -21.26 -1.51 -1.32
C HIS A 57 -21.64 -2.11 0.04
N PHE A 58 -21.71 -1.28 1.07
CA PHE A 58 -22.01 -1.69 2.43
C PHE A 58 -23.08 -0.78 3.04
N LEU A 59 -24.06 -1.39 3.72
CA LEU A 59 -25.09 -0.68 4.48
C LEU A 59 -24.74 -0.77 5.98
N ILE A 60 -24.34 0.35 6.57
CA ILE A 60 -23.77 0.41 7.91
C ILE A 60 -24.55 1.37 8.79
N GLN A 61 -24.88 0.93 10.00
CA GLN A 61 -25.24 1.84 11.09
C GLN A 61 -23.95 2.32 11.74
N LYS A 62 -23.58 3.58 11.47
CA LYS A 62 -22.37 4.20 12.03
C LYS A 62 -22.45 4.33 13.56
N SER A 63 -21.28 4.30 14.18
CA SER A 63 -21.08 4.48 15.62
C SER A 63 -19.82 5.30 15.87
N HIS A 64 -19.64 5.82 17.09
CA HIS A 64 -18.38 6.44 17.49
C HIS A 64 -17.23 5.43 17.52
N GLY A 65 -17.50 4.16 17.83
CA GLY A 65 -16.54 3.06 17.73
C GLY A 65 -16.89 2.12 16.59
N VAL A 66 -17.22 0.88 16.94
CA VAL A 66 -17.61 -0.16 15.98
C VAL A 66 -19.09 0.01 15.61
N GLY A 67 -19.37 0.24 14.33
CA GLY A 67 -20.73 0.27 13.78
C GLY A 67 -21.32 -1.13 13.62
N THR A 68 -22.51 -1.24 13.03
CA THR A 68 -23.13 -2.53 12.67
C THR A 68 -23.28 -2.63 11.16
N LEU A 69 -22.74 -3.69 10.57
CA LEU A 69 -22.92 -4.03 9.16
C LEU A 69 -24.23 -4.78 8.98
N GLN A 70 -25.17 -4.18 8.25
CA GLN A 70 -26.50 -4.77 8.01
C GLN A 70 -26.54 -5.58 6.73
N GLN A 71 -25.97 -5.04 5.65
CA GLN A 71 -25.93 -5.66 4.32
C GLN A 71 -24.63 -5.29 3.62
N GLY A 72 -24.22 -6.14 2.68
CA GLY A 72 -23.14 -5.84 1.75
C GLY A 72 -23.43 -6.49 0.40
N GLU A 73 -22.94 -5.85 -0.65
CA GLU A 73 -23.02 -6.31 -2.03
C GLU A 73 -21.62 -6.20 -2.63
N ALA A 74 -20.99 -7.34 -2.92
CA ALA A 74 -19.66 -7.36 -3.51
C ALA A 74 -19.74 -6.99 -5.00
N ILE A 75 -18.96 -5.98 -5.39
CA ILE A 75 -18.70 -5.65 -6.79
C ILE A 75 -17.58 -6.54 -7.31
N GLN A 76 -16.49 -6.64 -6.54
CA GLN A 76 -15.34 -7.47 -6.90
C GLN A 76 -14.76 -8.13 -5.65
N THR A 77 -14.50 -9.44 -5.73
CA THR A 77 -13.94 -10.19 -4.59
C THR A 77 -12.44 -10.46 -4.72
N MET A 78 -11.74 -9.89 -5.70
CA MET A 78 -10.28 -10.05 -5.90
C MET A 78 -9.77 -11.50 -5.74
N ARG A 79 -10.41 -12.46 -6.42
CA ARG A 79 -10.12 -13.90 -6.24
C ARG A 79 -8.66 -14.26 -6.55
N GLY A 80 -8.07 -13.68 -7.59
CA GLY A 80 -6.68 -13.93 -7.98
C GLY A 80 -5.69 -13.58 -6.86
N ILE A 81 -5.98 -12.54 -6.07
CA ILE A 81 -5.18 -12.23 -4.88
C ILE A 81 -5.18 -13.39 -3.89
N ARG A 82 -6.35 -13.98 -3.60
CA ARG A 82 -6.51 -15.02 -2.57
C ARG A 82 -6.04 -16.40 -3.00
N GLU A 83 -5.94 -16.64 -4.30
CA GLU A 83 -5.53 -17.94 -4.87
C GLU A 83 -4.00 -18.06 -4.97
N ASP A 84 -3.27 -16.94 -4.99
CA ASP A 84 -1.81 -16.92 -4.98
C ASP A 84 -1.26 -16.37 -3.65
N ILE A 85 -0.42 -17.17 -2.99
CA ILE A 85 0.11 -16.83 -1.67
C ILE A 85 1.04 -15.60 -1.71
N PHE A 86 1.79 -15.40 -2.80
CA PHE A 86 2.65 -14.23 -2.95
C PHE A 86 1.79 -12.97 -3.12
N THR A 87 0.82 -13.00 -4.01
CA THR A 87 -0.12 -11.88 -4.24
C THR A 87 -0.90 -11.55 -2.98
N THR A 88 -1.35 -12.56 -2.22
CA THR A 88 -1.95 -12.36 -0.89
C THR A 88 -1.01 -11.63 0.07
N ALA A 89 0.29 -11.97 0.10
CA ALA A 89 1.26 -11.34 0.98
C ALA A 89 1.46 -9.85 0.64
N TYR A 90 1.63 -9.53 -0.64
CA TYR A 90 1.79 -8.16 -1.13
C TYR A 90 0.51 -7.34 -0.89
N ALA A 91 -0.67 -7.88 -1.23
CA ALA A 91 -1.94 -7.20 -1.00
C ALA A 91 -2.20 -6.95 0.50
N SER A 92 -1.84 -7.91 1.36
CA SER A 92 -1.91 -7.76 2.82
C SER A 92 -1.01 -6.62 3.32
N TYR A 93 0.19 -6.48 2.75
CA TYR A 93 1.08 -5.35 3.05
C TYR A 93 0.47 -4.01 2.66
N ILE A 94 -0.10 -3.90 1.46
CA ILE A 94 -0.75 -2.68 0.96
C ILE A 94 -1.92 -2.26 1.85
N VAL A 95 -2.80 -3.18 2.21
CA VAL A 95 -3.96 -2.85 3.07
C VAL A 95 -3.54 -2.56 4.52
N GLU A 96 -2.49 -3.20 5.05
CA GLU A 96 -1.96 -2.87 6.38
C GLU A 96 -1.30 -1.50 6.40
N LEU A 97 -0.48 -1.17 5.38
CA LEU A 97 0.10 0.16 5.22
C LEU A 97 -1.00 1.23 5.18
N THR A 98 -2.08 0.96 4.45
CA THR A 98 -3.25 1.86 4.41
C THR A 98 -3.92 2.01 5.78
N ASP A 99 -4.17 0.90 6.47
CA ASP A 99 -4.76 0.93 7.82
C ASP A 99 -3.88 1.73 8.79
N LYS A 100 -2.56 1.55 8.75
CA LYS A 100 -1.64 2.23 9.68
C LYS A 100 -1.35 3.68 9.35
N ALA A 101 -1.36 4.04 8.07
CA ALA A 101 -1.08 5.40 7.61
C ALA A 101 -2.30 6.32 7.61
N THR A 102 -3.52 5.79 7.78
CA THR A 102 -4.75 6.59 7.72
C THR A 102 -5.46 6.67 9.07
N GLU A 103 -5.96 7.87 9.37
CA GLU A 103 -6.82 8.12 10.52
C GLU A 103 -8.25 7.62 10.28
N ASP A 104 -8.93 7.27 11.37
CA ASP A 104 -10.34 6.91 11.35
C ASP A 104 -11.21 8.09 10.89
N LYS A 105 -12.25 7.79 10.11
CA LYS A 105 -13.30 8.74 9.73
C LYS A 105 -12.85 9.99 8.95
N ARG A 106 -11.66 9.96 8.34
CA ARG A 106 -11.18 10.99 7.41
C ARG A 106 -11.29 10.50 5.96
N PRO A 107 -12.26 11.00 5.17
CA PRO A 107 -12.41 10.61 3.78
C PRO A 107 -11.20 11.03 2.94
N ASN A 108 -10.71 10.13 2.11
CA ASN A 108 -9.70 10.43 1.09
C ASN A 108 -10.04 9.66 -0.19
N PRO A 109 -10.91 10.22 -1.05
CA PRO A 109 -11.34 9.55 -2.28
C PRO A 109 -10.17 9.22 -3.22
N TYR A 110 -9.13 10.06 -3.28
CA TYR A 110 -7.95 9.79 -4.12
C TYR A 110 -7.18 8.55 -3.64
N LEU A 111 -6.97 8.42 -2.34
CA LEU A 111 -6.32 7.24 -1.77
C LEU A 111 -7.20 5.99 -1.91
N PHE A 112 -8.52 6.15 -1.84
CA PHE A 112 -9.46 5.05 -2.08
C PHE A 112 -9.29 4.48 -3.49
N GLU A 113 -9.26 5.36 -4.50
CA GLU A 113 -9.04 4.95 -5.90
C GLU A 113 -7.66 4.32 -6.10
N LEU A 114 -6.61 4.90 -5.49
CA LEU A 114 -5.26 4.34 -5.56
C LEU A 114 -5.21 2.92 -4.97
N LEU A 115 -5.81 2.69 -3.81
CA LEU A 115 -5.90 1.37 -3.19
C LEU A 115 -6.67 0.40 -4.09
N LEU A 116 -7.85 0.81 -4.57
CA LEU A 116 -8.69 -0.02 -5.42
C LEU A 116 -7.95 -0.46 -6.69
N GLN A 117 -7.37 0.50 -7.41
CA GLN A 117 -6.64 0.25 -8.64
C GLN A 117 -5.42 -0.64 -8.42
N THR A 118 -4.68 -0.42 -7.32
CA THR A 118 -3.52 -1.25 -6.96
C THR A 118 -3.93 -2.70 -6.73
N LEU A 119 -5.00 -2.94 -5.96
CA LEU A 119 -5.52 -4.30 -5.73
C LEU A 119 -6.05 -4.95 -7.00
N GLN A 120 -6.71 -4.19 -7.89
CA GLN A 120 -7.16 -4.70 -9.18
C GLN A 120 -5.99 -5.15 -10.05
N TYR A 121 -4.93 -4.34 -10.16
CA TYR A 121 -3.73 -4.71 -10.91
C TYR A 121 -2.98 -5.90 -10.31
N MET A 122 -2.92 -6.01 -8.98
CA MET A 122 -2.40 -7.22 -8.33
C MET A 122 -3.26 -8.45 -8.68
N ASN A 123 -4.59 -8.30 -8.66
CA ASN A 123 -5.52 -9.37 -9.04
C ASN A 123 -5.42 -9.77 -10.52
N GLU A 124 -4.99 -8.86 -11.41
CA GLU A 124 -4.75 -9.11 -12.83
C GLU A 124 -3.35 -9.71 -13.10
N GLY A 125 -2.52 -9.89 -12.08
CA GLY A 125 -1.19 -10.51 -12.21
C GLY A 125 -0.11 -9.56 -12.73
N LEU A 126 -0.29 -8.24 -12.59
CA LEU A 126 0.78 -7.28 -12.86
C LEU A 126 1.92 -7.42 -11.84
N ASP A 127 3.06 -6.82 -12.17
CA ASP A 127 4.29 -6.90 -11.38
C ASP A 127 4.11 -6.36 -9.96
N LEU A 128 4.05 -7.27 -8.98
CA LEU A 128 3.75 -6.96 -7.58
C LEU A 128 4.78 -6.01 -6.97
N ASP A 129 6.06 -6.14 -7.32
CA ASP A 129 7.13 -5.29 -6.78
C ASP A 129 6.94 -3.84 -7.22
N ILE A 130 6.65 -3.64 -8.51
CA ILE A 130 6.41 -2.30 -9.06
C ILE A 130 5.15 -1.69 -8.48
N LEU A 131 4.05 -2.44 -8.38
CA LEU A 131 2.82 -1.96 -7.76
C LEU A 131 3.05 -1.54 -6.31
N THR A 132 3.83 -2.31 -5.55
CA THR A 132 4.19 -1.97 -4.17
C THR A 132 5.05 -0.71 -4.11
N TYR A 133 6.08 -0.56 -4.95
CA TYR A 133 6.88 0.66 -4.94
C TYR A 133 6.08 1.90 -5.34
N ILE A 134 5.16 1.78 -6.32
CA ILE A 134 4.25 2.89 -6.66
C ILE A 134 3.43 3.27 -5.43
N TYR A 135 2.81 2.28 -4.78
CA TYR A 135 1.95 2.52 -3.63
C TYR A 135 2.73 3.16 -2.47
N GLU A 136 3.91 2.63 -2.14
CA GLU A 136 4.80 3.19 -1.13
C GLU A 136 5.17 4.65 -1.45
N MET A 137 5.65 4.93 -2.66
CA MET A 137 6.02 6.30 -3.04
C MET A 137 4.83 7.27 -2.93
N LYS A 138 3.60 6.83 -3.23
CA LYS A 138 2.39 7.65 -3.05
C LYS A 138 1.98 7.81 -1.59
N MET A 139 2.18 6.78 -0.77
CA MET A 139 1.86 6.80 0.65
C MET A 139 2.78 7.72 1.46
N LEU A 140 3.97 8.06 0.95
CA LEU A 140 4.84 9.06 1.59
C LEU A 140 4.11 10.38 1.87
N ASN A 141 3.33 10.89 0.91
CA ASN A 141 2.57 12.13 1.10
C ASN A 141 1.49 11.99 2.18
N VAL A 142 0.87 10.82 2.28
CA VAL A 142 -0.14 10.52 3.32
C VAL A 142 0.51 10.48 4.70
N LEU A 143 1.76 10.02 4.78
CA LEU A 143 2.58 10.02 5.99
C LEU A 143 3.23 11.38 6.31
N GLY A 144 3.03 12.41 5.46
CA GLY A 144 3.68 13.72 5.62
C GLY A 144 5.18 13.70 5.31
N LEU A 145 5.64 12.74 4.51
CA LEU A 145 7.03 12.56 4.10
C LEU A 145 7.23 13.08 2.66
N TYR A 146 8.20 13.96 2.48
CA TYR A 146 8.43 14.65 1.22
C TYR A 146 9.91 14.56 0.80
N PRO A 147 10.34 13.43 0.20
CA PRO A 147 11.72 13.28 -0.23
C PRO A 147 12.06 14.29 -1.34
N LYS A 148 13.25 14.89 -1.27
CA LYS A 148 13.73 15.82 -2.31
C LYS A 148 14.20 15.04 -3.53
N LEU A 149 13.36 14.95 -4.56
CA LEU A 149 13.62 14.15 -5.77
C LEU A 149 13.81 14.98 -7.05
N ASP A 150 13.53 16.28 -7.03
CA ASP A 150 13.65 17.21 -8.17
C ASP A 150 15.04 17.85 -8.33
N GLY A 151 15.91 17.73 -7.31
CA GLY A 151 17.28 18.24 -7.33
C GLY A 151 18.06 17.77 -6.11
N CYS A 152 19.27 18.30 -5.92
CA CYS A 152 20.10 18.02 -4.75
C CYS A 152 19.47 18.60 -3.47
N ALA A 153 19.25 17.78 -2.45
CA ALA A 153 18.75 18.17 -1.14
C ALA A 153 19.64 19.21 -0.44
N VAL A 154 20.95 19.19 -0.72
CA VAL A 154 21.93 20.09 -0.09
C VAL A 154 22.09 21.39 -0.87
N CYS A 155 22.38 21.31 -2.17
CA CYS A 155 22.80 22.47 -2.97
C CYS A 155 21.83 22.86 -4.11
N GLN A 156 20.68 22.18 -4.22
CA GLN A 156 19.61 22.43 -5.19
C GLN A 156 19.97 22.26 -6.68
N ARG A 157 21.20 21.84 -7.03
CA ARG A 157 21.56 21.51 -8.41
C ARG A 157 20.65 20.39 -8.96
N THR A 158 20.21 20.55 -10.20
CA THR A 158 19.32 19.61 -10.90
C THR A 158 20.05 18.75 -11.94
N GLU A 159 21.31 19.08 -12.22
CA GLU A 159 22.17 18.41 -13.19
C GLU A 159 23.35 17.68 -12.51
N GLY A 160 23.90 16.69 -13.22
CA GLY A 160 25.03 15.89 -12.78
C GLY A 160 24.65 14.47 -12.35
N LYS A 161 25.54 13.82 -11.61
CA LYS A 161 25.31 12.48 -11.06
C LYS A 161 24.70 12.61 -9.68
N PHE A 162 23.66 11.84 -9.40
CA PHE A 162 22.99 11.82 -8.11
C PHE A 162 23.15 10.47 -7.42
N ALA A 163 23.20 10.51 -6.09
CA ALA A 163 22.98 9.39 -5.19
C ALA A 163 21.71 9.69 -4.38
N PHE A 164 21.17 8.70 -3.68
CA PHE A 164 20.09 8.92 -2.71
C PHE A 164 20.66 8.90 -1.29
N SER A 165 20.46 9.97 -0.53
CA SER A 165 20.80 10.03 0.88
C SER A 165 19.54 9.89 1.70
N VAL A 166 19.50 8.86 2.55
CA VAL A 166 18.44 8.74 3.56
C VAL A 166 18.58 9.88 4.54
N LYS A 167 19.79 10.16 5.04
CA LYS A 167 20.11 11.22 5.99
C LYS A 167 19.62 12.61 5.54
N GLU A 168 19.91 12.99 4.29
CA GLU A 168 19.51 14.29 3.73
C GLU A 168 18.08 14.26 3.13
N GLY A 169 17.38 13.12 3.25
CA GLY A 169 15.99 12.98 2.86
C GLY A 169 15.72 13.10 1.35
N GLY A 170 16.67 12.70 0.49
CA GLY A 170 16.49 12.86 -0.95
C GLY A 170 17.75 12.65 -1.77
N PHE A 171 17.76 13.14 -3.00
CA PHE A 171 18.92 13.05 -3.87
C PHE A 171 20.04 14.00 -3.43
N ILE A 172 21.29 13.55 -3.52
CA ILE A 172 22.47 14.40 -3.37
C ILE A 172 23.34 14.29 -4.62
N CYS A 173 23.84 15.41 -5.12
CA CYS A 173 24.70 15.42 -6.31
C CYS A 173 26.15 15.05 -5.96
N HIS A 174 26.95 14.71 -6.96
CA HIS A 174 28.35 14.33 -6.79
C HIS A 174 29.26 15.39 -6.15
N TYR A 175 28.85 16.66 -6.15
CA TYR A 175 29.54 17.72 -5.39
C TYR A 175 29.23 17.73 -3.89
N CYS A 176 28.26 16.93 -3.44
CA CYS A 176 27.78 16.89 -2.06
C CYS A 176 27.86 15.48 -1.46
N TYR A 177 28.55 14.54 -2.12
CA TYR A 177 28.74 13.17 -1.57
C TYR A 177 29.50 13.17 -0.23
N ASP A 178 30.31 14.19 0.04
CA ASP A 178 30.98 14.37 1.34
C ASP A 178 30.00 14.59 2.51
N LYS A 179 28.77 15.06 2.23
CA LYS A 179 27.74 15.31 3.26
C LYS A 179 27.11 14.03 3.80
N ASP A 180 27.11 12.98 2.99
CA ASP A 180 26.68 11.64 3.39
C ASP A 180 27.54 10.57 2.68
N PRO A 181 28.63 10.13 3.31
CA PRO A 181 29.49 9.06 2.79
C PRO A 181 28.78 7.70 2.64
N TYR A 182 27.62 7.52 3.28
CA TYR A 182 26.83 6.28 3.25
C TYR A 182 25.65 6.37 2.28
N CYS A 183 25.61 7.39 1.42
CA CYS A 183 24.57 7.53 0.43
C CYS A 183 24.53 6.34 -0.56
N PHE A 184 23.33 6.04 -1.06
CA PHE A 184 23.12 5.01 -2.06
C PHE A 184 23.51 5.56 -3.44
N HIS A 185 24.65 5.10 -3.96
CA HIS A 185 24.97 5.31 -5.37
C HIS A 185 24.03 4.47 -6.24
N VAL A 186 23.27 5.15 -7.08
CA VAL A 186 22.17 4.54 -7.84
C VAL A 186 22.30 4.79 -9.32
N SER A 187 21.78 3.88 -10.13
CA SER A 187 21.77 4.04 -11.58
C SER A 187 20.85 5.19 -12.04
N PRO A 188 21.11 5.82 -13.20
CA PRO A 188 20.21 6.83 -13.77
C PRO A 188 18.76 6.36 -13.93
N SER A 189 18.57 5.07 -14.21
CA SER A 189 17.25 4.44 -14.29
C SER A 189 16.49 4.52 -12.98
N VAL A 190 17.15 4.29 -11.84
CA VAL A 190 16.54 4.38 -10.50
C VAL A 190 16.16 5.81 -10.18
N ILE A 191 17.02 6.79 -10.49
CA ILE A 191 16.71 8.22 -10.31
C ILE A 191 15.43 8.59 -11.08
N LYS A 192 15.36 8.19 -12.36
CA LYS A 192 14.18 8.44 -13.20
C LYS A 192 12.93 7.76 -12.64
N LEU A 193 13.04 6.51 -12.20
CA LEU A 193 11.91 5.77 -11.64
C LEU A 193 11.43 6.36 -10.32
N LEU A 194 12.30 6.68 -9.35
CA LEU A 194 11.88 7.32 -8.10
C LEU A 194 11.09 8.61 -8.33
N ARG A 195 11.54 9.46 -9.27
CA ARG A 195 10.80 10.66 -9.70
C ARG A 195 9.44 10.29 -10.30
N LEU A 196 9.43 9.33 -11.24
CA LEU A 196 8.23 8.90 -11.93
C LEU A 196 7.18 8.36 -10.94
N LEU A 197 7.59 7.45 -10.05
CA LEU A 197 6.72 6.80 -9.07
C LEU A 197 6.14 7.79 -8.06
N TYR A 198 6.93 8.80 -7.66
CA TYR A 198 6.47 9.83 -6.71
C TYR A 198 5.53 10.84 -7.37
N TYR A 199 5.92 11.43 -8.50
CA TYR A 199 5.20 12.56 -9.10
C TYR A 199 4.10 12.20 -10.10
N VAL A 200 4.11 10.98 -10.69
CA VAL A 200 3.13 10.60 -11.73
C VAL A 200 2.08 9.66 -11.16
N ASP A 201 0.82 9.90 -11.48
CA ASP A 201 -0.31 9.09 -11.00
C ASP A 201 -0.34 7.69 -11.61
N LEU A 202 -0.81 6.71 -10.83
CA LEU A 202 -0.85 5.30 -11.22
C LEU A 202 -1.58 5.07 -12.55
N SER A 203 -2.67 5.79 -12.80
CA SER A 203 -3.44 5.74 -14.06
C SER A 203 -2.62 6.13 -15.31
N ARG A 204 -1.53 6.88 -15.14
CA ARG A 204 -0.67 7.38 -16.22
C ARG A 204 0.60 6.56 -16.40
N LEU A 205 0.87 5.61 -15.50
CA LEU A 205 2.14 4.87 -15.49
C LEU A 205 2.26 3.83 -16.61
N GLY A 206 1.16 3.42 -17.25
CA GLY A 206 1.20 2.45 -18.35
C GLY A 206 1.85 1.11 -17.96
N LYS A 207 2.22 0.29 -18.95
CA LYS A 207 2.98 -0.95 -18.68
C LYS A 207 4.44 -0.61 -18.43
N ILE A 208 4.83 -0.67 -17.15
CA ILE A 208 6.22 -0.47 -16.71
C ILE A 208 6.90 -1.83 -16.62
N SER A 209 7.91 -2.05 -17.46
CA SER A 209 8.81 -3.20 -17.36
C SER A 209 10.16 -2.72 -16.81
N VAL A 210 10.56 -3.26 -15.66
CA VAL A 210 11.79 -2.85 -14.96
C VAL A 210 12.65 -4.07 -14.72
N LYS A 211 13.96 -3.92 -14.96
CA LYS A 211 14.94 -4.98 -14.75
C LYS A 211 15.06 -5.32 -13.27
N GLU A 212 15.34 -6.59 -12.96
CA GLU A 212 15.47 -7.08 -11.57
C GLU A 212 16.56 -6.34 -10.78
N GLU A 213 17.66 -5.92 -11.41
CA GLU A 213 18.70 -5.13 -10.75
C GLU A 213 18.16 -3.78 -10.29
N THR A 214 17.37 -3.12 -11.14
CA THR A 214 16.75 -1.83 -10.84
C THR A 214 15.68 -1.96 -9.75
N LYS A 215 14.91 -3.05 -9.73
CA LYS A 215 13.97 -3.35 -8.63
C LYS A 215 14.70 -3.51 -7.30
N LYS A 216 15.82 -4.24 -7.27
CA LYS A 216 16.64 -4.42 -6.06
C LYS A 216 17.22 -3.10 -5.54
N GLU A 217 17.61 -2.18 -6.43
CA GLU A 217 18.02 -0.82 -6.03
C GLU A 217 16.84 -0.03 -5.45
N LEU A 218 15.68 0.00 -6.13
CA LEU A 218 14.47 0.67 -5.66
C LEU A 218 14.04 0.16 -4.28
N HIS A 219 13.94 -1.16 -4.11
CA HIS A 219 13.57 -1.78 -2.84
C HIS A 219 14.46 -1.32 -1.69
N ARG A 220 15.79 -1.31 -1.90
CA ARG A 220 16.75 -0.91 -0.87
C ARG A 220 16.53 0.53 -0.43
N ILE A 221 16.33 1.44 -1.38
CA ILE A 221 16.15 2.87 -1.12
C ILE A 221 14.82 3.14 -0.43
N ILE A 222 13.72 2.64 -1.00
CA ILE A 222 12.37 2.86 -0.49
C ILE A 222 12.25 2.24 0.90
N SER A 223 12.74 1.02 1.08
CA SER A 223 12.72 0.36 2.40
C SER A 223 13.52 1.13 3.44
N ALA A 224 14.73 1.60 3.10
CA ALA A 224 15.56 2.36 4.03
C ALA A 224 14.91 3.70 4.42
N TYR A 225 14.34 4.41 3.45
CA TYR A 225 13.63 5.66 3.71
C TYR A 225 12.39 5.44 4.60
N TYR A 226 11.62 4.38 4.35
CA TYR A 226 10.49 4.00 5.19
C TYR A 226 10.92 3.60 6.61
N GLU A 227 12.01 2.84 6.76
CA GLU A 227 12.53 2.42 8.07
C GLU A 227 12.99 3.61 8.90
N GLU A 228 13.60 4.62 8.27
CA GLU A 228 14.03 5.84 8.95
C GLU A 228 12.84 6.75 9.33
N TYR A 229 11.94 7.03 8.38
CA TYR A 229 11.02 8.15 8.52
C TYR A 229 9.56 7.79 8.80
N SER A 230 9.10 6.57 8.47
CA SER A 230 7.65 6.28 8.56
C SER A 230 7.13 6.15 9.98
N GLY A 231 7.98 5.76 10.94
CA GLY A 231 7.56 5.43 12.31
C GLY A 231 6.56 4.25 12.39
N LEU A 232 6.30 3.54 11.28
CA LEU A 232 5.29 2.49 11.21
C LEU A 232 5.86 1.13 11.57
N ALA A 233 5.14 0.40 12.43
CA ALA A 233 5.38 -1.02 12.68
C ALA A 233 4.38 -1.88 11.91
N LEU A 234 4.78 -2.38 10.75
CA LEU A 234 3.97 -3.23 9.86
C LEU A 234 4.29 -4.71 10.10
N LYS A 235 3.29 -5.50 10.49
CA LYS A 235 3.45 -6.94 10.77
C LYS A 235 3.75 -7.71 9.49
N THR A 236 3.06 -7.35 8.41
CA THR A 236 3.20 -7.97 7.08
C THR A 236 4.58 -7.73 6.47
N LYS A 237 5.31 -6.67 6.85
CA LYS A 237 6.66 -6.42 6.32
C LYS A 237 7.63 -7.58 6.63
N ARG A 238 7.52 -8.20 7.80
CA ARG A 238 8.32 -9.40 8.15
C ARG A 238 7.94 -10.59 7.30
N PHE A 239 6.64 -10.79 7.10
CA PHE A 239 6.11 -11.88 6.28
C PHE A 239 6.50 -11.71 4.80
N LEU A 240 6.44 -10.48 4.27
CA LEU A 240 6.84 -10.16 2.90
C LEU A 240 8.33 -10.48 2.67
N LYS A 241 9.22 -10.09 3.61
CA LYS A 241 10.65 -10.45 3.55
C LYS A 241 10.87 -11.96 3.52
N GLN A 242 10.09 -12.75 4.25
CA GLN A 242 10.17 -14.23 4.23
C GLN A 242 9.67 -14.79 2.89
N MET A 243 8.58 -14.26 2.35
CA MET A 243 8.02 -14.70 1.07
C MET A 243 8.96 -14.38 -0.11
N GLU A 244 9.62 -13.22 -0.11
CA GLU A 244 10.63 -12.88 -1.12
C GLU A 244 11.81 -13.85 -1.12
N GLN A 245 12.24 -14.33 0.05
CA GLN A 245 13.30 -15.34 0.16
C GLN A 245 12.83 -16.69 -0.42
N LEU A 246 11.61 -17.10 -0.13
CA LEU A 246 11.01 -18.32 -0.69
C LEU A 246 10.85 -18.24 -2.21
N ARG A 247 10.39 -17.09 -2.74
CA ARG A 247 10.23 -16.87 -4.19
C ARG A 247 11.57 -17.01 -4.93
N LYS A 248 12.64 -16.48 -4.38
CA LYS A 248 14.00 -16.60 -4.95
C LYS A 248 14.50 -18.04 -4.97
N GLY A 249 14.20 -18.83 -3.95
CA GLY A 249 14.56 -20.25 -3.88
C GLY A 249 13.75 -21.17 -4.80
N LEU A 250 12.57 -20.74 -5.25
CA LEU A 250 11.75 -21.49 -6.22
C LEU A 250 12.13 -21.19 -7.69
N GLN A 251 12.89 -20.11 -7.93
CA GLN A 251 13.34 -19.68 -9.26
C GLN A 251 14.79 -20.08 -9.55
N SER A 252 15.48 -20.69 -8.58
CA SER A 252 16.83 -21.26 -8.66
C SER A 252 16.77 -22.77 -8.87
#